data_AF-A0A1Q4H9J2-F1
#
_entry.id   AF-A0A1Q4H9J2-F1
#
_cell.length_a   1.000
_cell.length_b   1.000
_cell.length_c   1.000
_cell.angle_alpha   90.00
_cell.angle_beta   90.00
_cell.angle_gamma   90.00
#
_symmetry.space_group_name_H-M   'P 1'
#
loop_
_entity.id
_entity.type
_entity.pdbx_description
1 polymer ?
#
loop_
_entity_poly.entity_id
_entity_poly.type
_entity_poly.pdbx_seq_one_letter_code
_entity_poly.pdbx_strand_id
1 'polypeptide(L)'
;MSSLVANRALRRVVDLPVSPALAADPAGRQRLHDQLYAAGLFEGLSWPDAALVADAVTADAGRTDGVGAMRHRARTVAVGRETWDDRVSVVWALTVAADVLEMFGETGDVM
;
A
#
# COMPACT_ATOMS: atom_id res chain seq x y z
N MET A 1 -3.44 19.15 7.46
CA MET A 1 -3.15 18.09 8.47
C MET A 1 -2.80 16.73 7.85
N SER A 2 -3.11 16.47 6.57
CA SER A 2 -2.85 15.19 5.88
C SER A 2 -1.37 14.79 5.73
N SER A 3 -0.44 15.76 5.74
CA SER A 3 1.00 15.48 5.56
C SER A 3 1.63 14.64 6.68
N LEU A 4 1.20 14.79 7.93
CA LEU A 4 1.80 14.04 9.05
C LEU A 4 1.34 12.58 9.09
N VAL A 5 0.07 12.30 8.76
CA VAL A 5 -0.46 10.95 8.65
C VAL A 5 0.22 10.21 7.50
N ALA A 6 0.31 10.84 6.33
CA ALA A 6 0.97 10.27 5.16
C ALA A 6 2.44 9.91 5.44
N ASN A 7 3.20 10.84 6.03
CA ASN A 7 4.60 10.57 6.42
C ASN A 7 4.72 9.41 7.41
N ARG A 8 3.81 9.31 8.39
CA ARG A 8 3.83 8.24 9.38
C ARG A 8 3.47 6.88 8.76
N ALA A 9 2.54 6.85 7.82
CA ALA A 9 2.14 5.62 7.12
C ALA A 9 3.24 5.14 6.17
N LEU A 10 3.88 6.05 5.45
CA LEU A 10 5.01 5.73 4.58
C LEU A 10 6.22 5.19 5.35
N ARG A 11 6.56 5.81 6.49
CA ARG A 11 7.59 5.26 7.37
C ARG A 11 7.27 3.84 7.82
N ARG A 12 5.99 3.54 8.07
CA ARG A 12 5.55 2.20 8.46
C ARG A 12 5.76 1.17 7.35
N VAL A 13 5.54 1.53 6.08
CA VAL A 13 5.87 0.67 4.92
C VAL A 13 7.36 0.32 4.88
N VAL A 14 8.23 1.26 5.25
CA VAL A 14 9.70 1.08 5.24
C VAL A 14 10.20 0.33 6.47
N ASP A 15 9.61 0.59 7.65
CA ASP A 15 10.04 0.09 8.95
C ASP A 15 9.54 -1.34 9.23
N LEU A 16 8.49 -1.80 8.55
CA LEU A 16 7.99 -3.16 8.69
C LEU A 16 8.83 -4.16 7.87
N PRO A 17 8.94 -5.42 8.33
CA PRO A 17 9.51 -6.48 7.53
C PRO A 17 8.59 -6.73 6.32
N VAL A 18 8.91 -6.06 5.22
CA VAL A 18 8.38 -6.37 3.88
C VAL A 18 8.65 -7.84 3.53
N SER A 19 7.98 -8.36 2.50
CA SER A 19 8.27 -9.71 2.00
C SER A 19 9.79 -9.89 1.75
N PRO A 20 10.32 -11.13 1.83
CA PRO A 20 11.75 -11.40 1.67
C PRO A 20 12.35 -10.82 0.37
N ALA A 21 11.55 -10.75 -0.70
CA ALA A 21 11.98 -10.22 -1.99
C ALA A 21 12.24 -8.70 -1.93
N LEU A 22 11.31 -7.93 -1.36
CA LEU A 22 11.46 -6.49 -1.21
C LEU A 22 12.45 -6.13 -0.09
N ALA A 23 12.60 -7.01 0.91
CA ALA A 23 13.57 -6.84 2.00
C ALA A 23 15.01 -6.82 1.47
N ALA A 24 15.28 -7.65 0.46
CA ALA A 24 16.59 -7.75 -0.20
C ALA A 24 16.86 -6.61 -1.21
N ASP A 25 15.87 -5.80 -1.58
CA ASP A 25 16.00 -4.68 -2.53
C ASP A 25 15.69 -3.31 -1.87
N PRO A 26 16.70 -2.64 -1.26
CA PRO A 26 16.55 -1.30 -0.71
C PRO A 26 16.11 -0.26 -1.75
N ALA A 27 16.56 -0.37 -3.00
CA ALA A 27 16.22 0.56 -4.06
C ALA A 27 14.76 0.36 -4.52
N GLY A 28 14.29 -0.88 -4.56
CA GLY A 28 12.89 -1.24 -4.76
C GLY A 28 11.98 -0.68 -3.68
N ARG A 29 12.38 -0.80 -2.41
CA ARG A 29 11.65 -0.18 -1.28
C ARG A 29 11.54 1.34 -1.41
N GLN A 30 12.62 2.02 -1.78
CA GLN A 30 12.58 3.47 -1.97
C GLN A 30 11.70 3.86 -3.17
N ARG A 31 11.80 3.14 -4.30
CA ARG A 31 10.96 3.37 -5.48
C ARG A 31 9.47 3.18 -5.17
N LEU A 32 9.12 2.12 -4.43
CA LEU A 32 7.74 1.89 -3.98
C LEU A 32 7.26 3.04 -3.09
N HIS A 33 8.08 3.44 -2.10
CA HIS A 33 7.77 4.58 -1.23
C HIS A 33 7.46 5.85 -2.05
N ASP A 34 8.30 6.20 -3.01
CA ASP A 34 8.15 7.43 -3.80
C ASP A 34 6.90 7.40 -4.68
N GLN A 35 6.54 6.23 -5.23
CA GLN A 35 5.30 6.06 -5.99
C GLN A 35 4.05 6.18 -5.11
N LEU A 36 4.05 5.57 -3.92
CA LEU A 36 2.92 5.67 -2.97
C LEU A 36 2.74 7.12 -2.48
N TYR A 37 3.85 7.85 -2.26
CA TYR A 37 3.82 9.27 -1.92
C TYR A 37 3.26 10.13 -3.05
N ALA A 38 3.77 9.94 -4.28
CA ALA A 38 3.32 10.69 -5.46
C ALA A 38 1.84 10.42 -5.79
N ALA A 39 1.34 9.21 -5.52
CA ALA A 39 -0.06 8.85 -5.71
C ALA A 39 -1.01 9.45 -4.65
N GLY A 40 -0.48 10.11 -3.61
CA GLY A 40 -1.31 10.66 -2.53
C GLY A 40 -2.06 9.57 -1.75
N LEU A 41 -1.55 8.34 -1.71
CA LEU A 41 -2.27 7.16 -1.23
C LEU A 41 -2.92 7.33 0.15
N PHE A 42 -2.22 8.03 1.04
CA PHE A 42 -2.64 8.22 2.43
C PHE A 42 -3.33 9.58 2.68
N GLU A 43 -3.59 10.36 1.63
CA GLU A 43 -4.26 11.64 1.77
C GLU A 43 -5.73 11.45 2.18
N GLY A 44 -6.16 12.16 3.22
CA GLY A 44 -7.54 12.11 3.70
C GLY A 44 -7.86 10.93 4.64
N LEU A 45 -6.98 9.94 4.77
CA LEU A 45 -7.17 8.83 5.71
C LEU A 45 -6.96 9.24 7.18
N SER A 46 -7.70 8.58 8.07
CA SER A 46 -7.39 8.57 9.50
C SER A 46 -6.07 7.83 9.74
N TRP A 47 -5.38 8.12 10.86
CA TRP A 47 -4.16 7.37 11.20
C TRP A 47 -4.41 5.85 11.36
N PRO A 48 -5.48 5.39 12.05
CA PRO A 48 -5.81 3.96 12.09
C PRO A 48 -5.96 3.32 10.71
N ASP A 49 -6.74 3.94 9.82
CA ASP A 49 -6.97 3.42 8.46
C ASP A 49 -5.67 3.42 7.64
N ALA A 50 -4.91 4.52 7.69
CA ALA A 50 -3.63 4.64 6.99
C ALA A 50 -2.60 3.59 7.47
N ALA A 51 -2.57 3.28 8.78
CA ALA A 51 -1.68 2.27 9.33
C ALA A 51 -2.04 0.86 8.83
N LEU A 52 -3.33 0.53 8.78
CA LEU A 52 -3.80 -0.77 8.28
C LEU A 52 -3.58 -0.91 6.76
N VAL A 53 -3.77 0.17 5.99
CA VAL A 53 -3.44 0.19 4.55
C VAL A 53 -1.93 0.00 4.36
N ALA A 54 -1.08 0.69 5.12
CA ALA A 54 0.38 0.51 5.05
C ALA A 54 0.81 -0.94 5.38
N ASP A 55 0.17 -1.57 6.37
CA ASP A 55 0.41 -2.97 6.72
C ASP A 55 0.02 -3.92 5.57
N ALA A 56 -1.12 -3.66 4.91
CA ALA A 56 -1.56 -4.42 3.74
C ALA A 56 -0.59 -4.29 2.57
N VAL A 57 -0.16 -3.05 2.24
CA VAL A 57 0.84 -2.81 1.19
C VAL A 57 2.13 -3.57 1.49
N THR A 58 2.62 -3.50 2.72
CA THR A 58 3.84 -4.21 3.13
C THR A 58 3.72 -5.73 2.94
N ALA A 59 2.57 -6.30 3.33
CA ALA A 59 2.33 -7.74 3.24
C ALA A 59 2.20 -8.22 1.78
N ASP A 60 1.61 -7.40 0.91
CA ASP A 60 1.27 -7.78 -0.46
C ASP A 60 2.35 -7.38 -1.49
N ALA A 61 3.15 -6.34 -1.22
CA ALA A 61 4.10 -5.73 -2.17
C ALA A 61 5.20 -6.65 -2.70
N GLY A 62 5.45 -7.80 -2.07
CA GLY A 62 6.43 -8.76 -2.55
C GLY A 62 5.91 -10.18 -2.62
N ARG A 63 4.59 -10.34 -2.79
CA ARG A 63 3.95 -11.61 -3.13
C ARG A 63 3.76 -11.70 -4.64
N THR A 64 3.88 -12.90 -5.22
CA THR A 64 3.59 -13.14 -6.63
C THR A 64 2.15 -12.75 -7.00
N ASP A 65 1.21 -12.86 -6.05
CA ASP A 65 -0.21 -12.51 -6.20
C ASP A 65 -0.58 -11.17 -5.55
N GLY A 66 0.40 -10.32 -5.20
CA GLY A 66 0.19 -9.11 -4.39
C GLY A 66 -0.88 -8.15 -4.92
N VAL A 67 -0.88 -7.86 -6.22
CA VAL A 67 -1.91 -7.03 -6.87
C VAL A 67 -3.31 -7.65 -6.72
N GLY A 68 -3.41 -8.97 -6.91
CA GLY A 68 -4.66 -9.72 -6.77
C GLY A 68 -5.18 -9.75 -5.33
N ALA A 69 -4.28 -9.92 -4.36
CA ALA A 69 -4.58 -9.89 -2.93
C ALA A 69 -5.11 -8.51 -2.50
N MET A 70 -4.47 -7.43 -2.97
CA MET A 70 -4.88 -6.06 -2.68
C MET A 70 -6.27 -5.75 -3.26
N ARG A 71 -6.50 -6.09 -4.53
CA ARG A 71 -7.82 -5.94 -5.19
C ARG A 71 -8.90 -6.79 -4.49
N HIS A 72 -8.55 -7.98 -3.99
CA HIS A 72 -9.47 -8.80 -3.20
C HIS A 72 -9.82 -8.14 -1.86
N ARG A 73 -8.83 -7.60 -1.14
CA ARG A 73 -9.05 -6.87 0.11
C ARG A 73 -9.95 -5.66 -0.10
N ALA A 74 -9.69 -4.86 -1.15
CA ALA A 74 -10.54 -3.72 -1.50
C ALA A 74 -12.02 -4.13 -1.68
N ARG A 75 -12.27 -5.26 -2.37
CA ARG A 75 -13.64 -5.81 -2.49
C ARG A 75 -14.23 -6.22 -1.15
N THR A 76 -13.45 -6.85 -0.27
CA THR A 76 -13.89 -7.24 1.09
C THR A 76 -14.26 -6.04 1.95
N VAL A 77 -13.50 -4.95 1.89
CA VAL A 77 -13.82 -3.68 2.55
C VAL A 77 -15.12 -3.09 1.98
N ALA A 78 -15.26 -3.08 0.65
CA ALA A 78 -16.42 -2.53 -0.03
C ALA A 78 -17.74 -3.24 0.37
N VAL A 79 -17.71 -4.57 0.56
CA VAL A 79 -18.88 -5.34 1.03
C VAL A 79 -19.14 -5.22 2.54
N GLY A 80 -18.33 -4.46 3.27
CA GLY A 80 -18.54 -4.16 4.69
C GLY A 80 -18.28 -5.33 5.64
N ARG A 81 -17.40 -6.25 5.28
CA ARG A 81 -17.00 -7.38 6.15
C ARG A 81 -15.96 -7.01 7.20
N GLU A 82 -15.47 -5.77 7.17
CA GLU A 82 -14.46 -5.23 8.08
C GLU A 82 -14.88 -3.85 8.61
N THR A 83 -14.45 -3.52 9.83
CA THR A 83 -14.72 -2.24 10.49
C THR A 83 -13.61 -1.24 10.14
N TRP A 84 -13.96 -0.19 9.43
CA TRP A 84 -13.06 0.90 9.02
C TRP A 84 -13.73 2.24 9.29
N ASP A 85 -12.95 3.28 9.64
CA ASP A 85 -13.50 4.60 9.94
C ASP A 85 -14.09 5.23 8.65
N ASP A 86 -13.38 5.13 7.53
CA ASP A 86 -13.86 5.53 6.21
C ASP A 86 -13.60 4.45 5.16
N ARG A 87 -14.61 3.57 4.96
CA ARG A 87 -14.57 2.49 3.97
C ARG A 87 -14.34 2.99 2.55
N VAL A 88 -14.86 4.15 2.16
CA VAL A 88 -14.71 4.64 0.78
C VAL A 88 -13.26 5.04 0.52
N SER A 89 -12.68 5.79 1.45
CA SER A 89 -11.28 6.20 1.37
C SER A 89 -10.32 5.01 1.45
N VAL A 90 -10.64 3.99 2.27
CA VAL A 90 -9.83 2.76 2.34
C VAL A 90 -9.92 1.94 1.04
N VAL A 91 -11.11 1.77 0.45
CA VAL A 91 -11.26 1.07 -0.84
C VAL A 91 -10.48 1.78 -1.95
N TRP A 92 -10.56 3.11 -1.99
CA TRP A 92 -9.78 3.92 -2.92
C TRP A 92 -8.28 3.70 -2.71
N ALA A 93 -7.80 3.79 -1.47
CA ALA A 93 -6.40 3.60 -1.15
C ALA A 93 -5.90 2.20 -1.56
N LEU A 94 -6.62 1.13 -1.21
CA LEU A 94 -6.24 -0.23 -1.60
C LEU A 94 -6.22 -0.41 -3.14
N THR A 95 -7.11 0.26 -3.86
CA THR A 95 -7.12 0.23 -5.33
C THR A 95 -5.90 0.94 -5.91
N VAL A 96 -5.60 2.16 -5.45
CA VAL A 96 -4.41 2.92 -5.85
C VAL A 96 -3.14 2.15 -5.52
N ALA A 97 -3.06 1.54 -4.35
CA ALA A 97 -1.92 0.71 -3.96
C ALA A 97 -1.75 -0.51 -4.89
N ALA A 98 -2.84 -1.15 -5.30
CA ALA A 98 -2.79 -2.25 -6.26
C ALA A 98 -2.24 -1.79 -7.62
N ASP A 99 -2.68 -0.63 -8.11
CA ASP A 99 -2.22 -0.08 -9.39
C ASP A 99 -0.74 0.34 -9.32
N VAL A 100 -0.29 0.90 -8.18
CA VAL A 100 1.14 1.17 -7.93
C VAL A 100 1.97 -0.12 -7.91
N LEU A 101 1.47 -1.19 -7.30
CA LEU A 101 2.15 -2.49 -7.30
C LEU A 101 2.21 -3.12 -8.69
N GLU A 102 1.16 -2.96 -9.49
CA GLU A 102 1.12 -3.41 -10.89
C GLU A 102 2.19 -2.69 -11.72
N MET A 103 2.26 -1.36 -11.63
CA MET A 103 3.31 -0.55 -12.27
C MET A 103 4.72 -0.90 -11.77
N PHE A 104 4.87 -1.19 -10.48
CA PHE A 104 6.14 -1.60 -9.89
C PHE A 104 6.61 -2.96 -10.43
N GLY A 105 5.68 -3.90 -10.65
CA GLY A 105 5.95 -5.21 -11.25
C GLY A 105 6.30 -5.14 -12.73
N GLU A 106 5.61 -4.30 -13.51
CA GLU A 106 5.90 -4.08 -14.94
C GLU A 106 7.28 -3.44 -15.17
N THR A 107 7.72 -2.60 -14.24
CA THR A 107 9.04 -1.96 -14.32
C THR A 107 10.19 -2.90 -13.88
N GLY A 108 9.87 -4.04 -13.26
CA GLY A 108 10.83 -5.05 -12.80
C GLY A 108 11.22 -6.11 -13.85
N ASP A 109 10.50 -6.19 -14.97
CA ASP A 109 10.69 -7.19 -16.05
C ASP A 109 11.63 -6.71 -17.17
N VAL A 110 12.57 -5.82 -16.84
CA VAL A 110 13.64 -5.38 -17.74
C VAL A 110 15.00 -5.50 -17.06
N MET A 111 15.49 -6.73 -16.89
CA MET A 111 16.92 -7.10 -16.96
C MET A 111 17.12 -8.61 -16.86
#